data_AF-A0A2D6UH33-F1
#
_entry.id   AF-A0A2D6UH33-F1
#
_cell.length_a   1.000
_cell.length_b   1.000
_cell.length_c   1.000
_cell.angle_alpha   90.00
_cell.angle_beta   90.00
_cell.angle_gamma   90.00
#
_symmetry.space_group_name_H-M   'P 1'
#
loop_
_entity.id
_entity.type
_entity.pdbx_description
1 polymer ?
#
loop_
_entity_poly.entity_id
_entity_poly.type
_entity_poly.pdbx_seq_one_letter_code
_entity_poly.pdbx_strand_id
1 'polypeptide(L)'
;ILFAHFFMGGWHAPFAGTIGSIPYLGEAWLAIPGIIWTLLKAWFIFTVVFVWARTALPRIRTDQILEFGWRMLLPLAVLQVALSMIYRLYFYDAGALSDTVAGGWSWDLTIQEFTIPWGLPIITTMFWLAVFVVLMKDENIEENEERMYHIRTMTPAGTHTAGKE
;
A
#
# COMPACT_ATOMS: atom_id res chain seq x y z
N ILE A 1 2.90 17.10 -1.32
CA ILE A 1 3.20 17.56 0.06
C ILE A 1 2.18 17.01 1.06
N LEU A 2 0.88 17.26 0.92
CA LEU A 2 -0.15 16.75 1.86
C LEU A 2 -0.10 15.23 2.07
N PHE A 3 0.04 14.46 1.00
CA PHE A 3 0.16 13.00 1.11
C PHE A 3 1.36 12.58 1.97
N ALA A 4 2.52 13.21 1.79
CA ALA A 4 3.71 12.92 2.59
C ALA A 4 3.50 13.26 4.09
N HIS A 5 2.66 14.25 4.37
CA HIS A 5 2.31 14.64 5.74
C HIS A 5 1.40 13.63 6.42
N PHE A 6 0.29 13.25 5.78
CA PHE A 6 -0.68 12.33 6.39
C PHE A 6 -0.26 10.86 6.40
N PHE A 7 0.43 10.39 5.35
CA PHE A 7 0.70 8.96 5.18
C PHE A 7 2.16 8.55 5.39
N MET A 8 3.12 9.49 5.33
CA MET A 8 4.56 9.18 5.46
C MET A 8 5.23 9.84 6.67
N GLY A 9 4.46 10.16 7.72
CA GLY A 9 5.00 10.71 8.96
C GLY A 9 5.53 12.15 8.86
N GLY A 10 5.15 12.89 7.82
CA GLY A 10 5.44 14.32 7.66
C GLY A 10 6.90 14.69 7.90
N TRP A 11 7.10 15.52 8.95
CA TRP A 11 8.38 16.13 9.31
C TRP A 11 9.40 15.17 9.89
N HIS A 12 9.00 13.96 10.28
CA HIS A 12 9.92 12.98 10.84
C HIS A 12 10.86 12.43 9.76
N ALA A 13 12.13 12.27 10.10
CA ALA A 13 13.07 11.54 9.24
C ALA A 13 12.58 10.08 9.06
N PRO A 14 12.81 9.46 7.90
CA PRO A 14 12.51 8.04 7.73
C PRO A 14 13.30 7.24 8.76
N PHE A 15 12.62 6.32 9.46
CA PHE A 15 13.22 5.49 10.50
C PHE A 15 13.93 6.27 11.62
N ALA A 16 13.40 7.45 11.99
CA ALA A 16 13.95 8.27 13.06
C ALA A 16 14.17 7.49 14.37
N GLY A 17 13.29 6.53 14.70
CA GLY A 17 13.42 5.66 15.86
C GLY A 17 14.63 4.73 15.81
N THR A 18 14.75 3.93 14.75
CA THR A 18 15.77 2.86 14.66
C THR A 18 17.14 3.36 14.20
N ILE A 19 17.17 4.38 13.33
CA ILE A 19 18.43 4.97 12.85
C ILE A 19 18.91 6.07 13.81
N GLY A 20 18.00 6.81 14.44
CA GLY A 20 18.32 7.83 15.43
C GLY A 20 18.94 7.27 16.72
N SER A 21 18.71 6.00 17.04
CA SER A 21 19.33 5.33 18.20
C SER A 21 20.76 4.85 17.95
N ILE A 22 21.27 4.94 16.71
CA ILE A 22 22.64 4.52 16.38
C ILE A 22 23.61 5.65 16.77
N PRO A 23 24.63 5.38 17.62
CA PRO A 23 25.64 6.38 17.97
C PRO A 23 26.33 6.96 16.73
N TYR A 24 26.57 8.27 16.73
CA TYR A 24 27.21 9.06 15.65
C TYR A 24 26.41 9.21 14.34
N LEU A 25 25.75 8.16 13.86
CA LEU A 25 24.90 8.21 12.65
C LEU A 25 23.54 8.86 12.92
N GLY A 26 22.96 8.61 14.10
CA GLY A 26 21.66 9.13 14.48
C GLY A 26 21.63 10.66 14.62
N GLU A 27 22.69 11.25 15.17
CA GLU A 27 22.78 12.71 15.33
C GLU A 27 22.83 13.43 13.98
N ALA A 28 23.64 12.93 13.04
CA ALA A 28 23.70 13.49 11.69
C ALA A 28 22.37 13.31 10.93
N TRP A 29 21.68 12.19 11.14
CA TRP A 29 20.39 11.91 10.51
C TRP A 29 19.26 12.82 11.02
N LEU A 30 19.25 13.08 12.32
CA LEU A 30 18.27 13.96 12.98
C LEU A 30 18.62 15.45 12.84
N ALA A 31 19.88 15.80 12.57
CA ALA A 31 20.31 17.18 12.33
C ALA A 31 19.74 17.78 11.04
N ILE A 32 19.32 16.94 10.08
CA ILE A 32 18.72 17.40 8.83
C ILE A 32 17.33 17.99 9.12
N PRO A 33 17.05 19.25 8.72
CA PRO A 33 15.75 19.87 8.93
C PRO A 33 14.60 19.03 8.36
N GLY A 34 13.53 18.82 9.15
CA GLY A 34 12.37 18.02 8.78
C GLY A 34 11.66 18.47 7.50
N ILE A 35 11.84 19.74 7.09
CA ILE A 35 11.31 20.25 5.82
C ILE A 35 11.94 19.55 4.62
N ILE A 36 13.25 19.27 4.69
CA ILE A 36 14.00 18.63 3.61
C ILE A 36 13.47 17.20 3.44
N TRP A 37 13.23 16.50 4.54
CA TRP A 37 12.62 15.17 4.51
C TRP A 37 11.22 15.16 3.91
N THR A 38 10.38 16.12 4.30
CA THR A 38 9.02 16.22 3.75
C THR A 38 9.03 16.51 2.25
N LEU A 39 9.92 17.40 1.80
CA LEU A 39 10.10 17.71 0.38
C LEU A 39 10.66 16.53 -0.40
N LEU A 40 11.64 15.82 0.15
CA LEU A 40 12.24 14.65 -0.49
C LEU A 40 11.24 13.50 -0.62
N LYS A 41 10.45 13.20 0.42
CA LYS A 41 9.35 12.24 0.36
C LYS A 41 8.31 12.65 -0.68
N ALA A 42 7.92 13.93 -0.71
CA ALA A 42 6.97 14.43 -1.68
C ALA A 42 7.49 14.34 -3.13
N TRP A 43 8.77 14.66 -3.35
CA TRP A 43 9.43 14.52 -4.65
C TRP A 43 9.52 13.07 -5.09
N PHE A 44 9.86 12.16 -4.17
CA PHE A 44 9.88 10.71 -4.44
C PHE A 44 8.50 10.20 -4.89
N ILE A 45 7.43 10.55 -4.17
CA ILE A 45 6.05 10.17 -4.56
C ILE A 45 5.68 10.77 -5.92
N PHE A 46 6.04 12.03 -6.16
CA PHE A 46 5.77 12.68 -7.44
C PHE A 46 6.39 11.90 -8.60
N THR A 47 7.67 11.58 -8.50
CA THR A 47 8.39 10.86 -9.55
C THR A 47 7.93 9.41 -9.68
N VAL A 48 7.83 8.67 -8.58
CA VAL A 48 7.50 7.24 -8.62
C VAL A 48 6.03 6.99 -8.94
N VAL A 49 5.11 7.76 -8.35
CA VAL A 49 3.67 7.52 -8.55
C VAL A 49 3.16 8.29 -9.77
N PHE A 50 3.35 9.60 -9.84
CA PHE A 50 2.70 10.39 -10.89
C PHE A 50 3.40 10.28 -12.24
N VAL A 51 4.73 10.34 -12.27
CA VAL A 51 5.47 10.25 -13.54
C VAL A 51 5.40 8.82 -14.08
N TRP A 52 5.59 7.80 -13.23
CA TRP A 52 5.49 6.41 -13.69
C TRP A 52 4.05 5.98 -13.99
N ALA A 53 3.05 6.31 -13.17
CA ALA A 53 1.66 5.93 -13.50
C ALA A 53 1.21 6.53 -14.83
N ARG A 54 1.68 7.74 -15.18
CA ARG A 54 1.43 8.36 -16.48
C ARG A 54 2.01 7.55 -17.64
N THR A 55 3.17 6.92 -17.47
CA THR A 55 3.82 6.13 -18.53
C THR A 55 3.33 4.68 -18.55
N ALA A 56 2.90 4.14 -17.41
CA ALA A 56 2.47 2.74 -17.28
C ALA A 56 1.01 2.51 -17.68
N LEU A 57 0.11 3.47 -17.47
CA LEU A 57 -1.32 3.27 -17.67
C LEU A 57 -1.77 3.66 -19.09
N PRO A 58 -2.37 2.73 -19.87
CA PRO A 58 -3.10 3.09 -21.09
C PRO A 58 -4.34 3.91 -20.72
N ARG A 59 -4.79 4.79 -21.63
CA ARG A 59 -5.92 5.71 -21.37
C ARG A 59 -7.18 4.93 -20.97
N ILE A 60 -7.70 5.18 -19.77
CA ILE A 60 -8.91 4.54 -19.21
C ILE A 60 -10.12 5.45 -19.42
N ARG A 61 -11.28 4.87 -19.73
CA ARG A 61 -12.55 5.62 -19.87
C ARG A 61 -13.05 6.08 -18.50
N THR A 62 -13.62 7.29 -18.44
CA THR A 62 -14.18 7.87 -17.19
C THR A 62 -15.19 6.97 -16.51
N ASP A 63 -16.00 6.27 -17.29
CA ASP A 63 -17.06 5.41 -16.79
C ASP A 63 -16.47 4.18 -16.06
N GLN A 64 -15.35 3.64 -16.55
CA GLN A 64 -14.63 2.54 -15.91
C GLN A 64 -13.97 2.98 -14.58
N ILE A 65 -13.48 4.23 -14.53
CA ILE A 65 -12.91 4.81 -13.31
C ILE A 65 -14.01 4.98 -12.26
N LEU A 66 -15.18 5.47 -12.67
CA LEU A 66 -16.32 5.65 -11.78
C LEU A 66 -16.83 4.31 -11.27
N GLU A 67 -17.02 3.34 -12.15
CA GLU A 67 -17.46 1.99 -11.78
C GLU A 67 -16.49 1.33 -10.78
N PHE A 68 -15.18 1.40 -11.03
CA PHE A 68 -14.17 0.89 -10.10
C PHE A 68 -14.22 1.60 -8.73
N GLY A 69 -14.39 2.93 -8.74
CA GLY A 69 -14.48 3.74 -7.53
C GLY A 69 -15.68 3.38 -6.66
N TRP A 70 -16.86 3.27 -7.27
CA TRP A 70 -18.09 2.98 -6.53
C TRP A 70 -18.26 1.51 -6.17
N ARG A 71 -17.89 0.59 -7.07
CA ARG A 71 -18.11 -0.85 -6.87
C ARG A 71 -17.06 -1.47 -5.96
N MET A 72 -15.82 -0.98 -5.98
CA MET A 72 -14.71 -1.62 -5.27
C MET A 72 -14.08 -0.71 -4.21
N LEU A 73 -13.71 0.54 -4.55
CA LEU A 73 -12.97 1.40 -3.62
C LEU A 73 -13.81 1.86 -2.42
N LEU A 74 -15.08 2.23 -2.62
CA LEU A 74 -15.92 2.74 -1.55
C LEU A 74 -16.22 1.66 -0.49
N PRO A 75 -16.70 0.45 -0.85
CA PRO A 75 -16.90 -0.61 0.13
C PRO A 75 -15.61 -0.99 0.87
N LEU A 76 -14.49 -1.03 0.16
CA LEU A 76 -13.19 -1.36 0.73
C LEU A 76 -12.72 -0.29 1.74
N ALA A 77 -12.93 0.99 1.45
CA ALA A 77 -12.60 2.09 2.36
C ALA A 77 -13.42 2.03 3.64
N VAL A 78 -14.72 1.72 3.56
CA VAL A 78 -15.58 1.54 4.75
C VAL A 78 -15.10 0.37 5.60
N LEU A 79 -14.73 -0.74 4.95
CA LEU A 79 -14.20 -1.92 5.64
C LEU A 79 -12.87 -1.59 6.35
N GLN A 80 -11.97 -0.85 5.70
CA GLN A 80 -10.70 -0.40 6.28
C GLN A 80 -10.92 0.44 7.55
N VAL A 81 -11.89 1.37 7.52
CA VAL A 81 -12.21 2.18 8.70
C VAL A 81 -12.73 1.30 9.83
N ALA A 82 -13.67 0.40 9.56
CA ALA A 82 -14.18 -0.53 10.58
C ALA A 82 -13.07 -1.41 11.19
N LEU A 83 -12.17 -1.95 10.36
CA LEU A 83 -11.03 -2.73 10.84
C LEU A 83 -10.06 -1.90 11.68
N SER A 84 -9.76 -0.66 11.27
CA SER A 84 -8.89 0.23 12.05
C SER A 84 -9.44 0.51 13.45
N MET A 85 -10.76 0.62 13.60
CA MET A 85 -11.41 0.75 14.90
C MET A 85 -11.23 -0.52 15.75
N ILE A 86 -11.42 -1.70 15.14
CA ILE A 86 -11.22 -2.99 15.83
C ILE A 86 -9.75 -3.13 16.30
N TYR A 87 -8.79 -2.83 15.43
CA TYR A 87 -7.37 -2.89 15.79
C TYR A 87 -7.03 -1.94 16.95
N ARG A 88 -7.59 -0.73 16.93
CA ARG A 88 -7.40 0.24 18.00
C ARG A 88 -7.99 -0.21 19.35
N LEU A 89 -9.06 -0.99 19.37
CA LEU A 89 -9.73 -1.40 20.60
C LEU A 89 -9.09 -2.63 21.25
N TYR A 90 -8.65 -3.60 20.46
CA TYR A 90 -8.21 -4.91 20.99
C TYR A 90 -6.70 -5.11 21.01
N PHE A 91 -5.96 -4.47 20.11
CA PHE A 91 -4.54 -4.76 19.90
C PHE A 91 -3.63 -3.57 20.19
N TYR A 92 -4.18 -2.40 20.48
CA TYR A 92 -3.40 -1.21 20.76
C TYR A 92 -2.98 -1.17 22.24
N ASP A 93 -1.67 -1.24 22.49
CA ASP A 93 -1.11 -1.04 23.82
C ASP A 93 -0.68 0.42 24.01
N ALA A 94 -1.41 1.14 24.88
CA ALA A 94 -1.07 2.52 25.24
C ALA A 94 0.12 2.61 26.22
N GLY A 95 0.40 1.55 27.00
CA GLY A 95 1.51 1.53 27.96
C GLY A 95 2.89 1.44 27.30
N ALA A 96 2.95 0.91 26.08
CA ALA A 96 4.16 0.80 25.29
C ALA A 96 4.58 2.11 24.60
N LEU A 97 3.83 3.21 24.77
CA LEU A 97 4.19 4.53 24.26
C LEU A 97 5.41 5.09 25.02
N SER A 98 6.45 5.50 24.28
CA SER A 98 7.66 6.10 24.83
C SER A 98 8.02 7.35 24.04
N ASP A 99 8.37 8.42 24.76
CA ASP A 99 8.83 9.70 24.21
C ASP A 99 10.36 9.74 24.01
N THR A 100 11.01 8.57 24.02
CA THR A 100 12.44 8.46 23.71
C THR A 100 12.70 8.56 22.21
N VAL A 101 13.95 8.85 21.83
CA VAL A 101 14.38 8.92 20.42
C VAL A 101 14.04 7.64 19.65
N ALA A 102 14.13 6.47 20.31
CA ALA A 102 13.78 5.18 19.72
C ALA A 102 12.27 5.00 19.47
N GLY A 103 11.43 5.73 20.21
CA GLY A 103 9.98 5.60 20.20
C GLY A 103 9.47 4.33 20.90
N GLY A 104 8.19 4.35 21.24
CA GLY A 104 7.48 3.19 21.80
C GLY A 104 6.75 2.36 20.74
N TRP A 105 6.66 1.05 20.94
CA TRP A 105 6.02 0.11 20.00
C TRP A 105 4.64 -0.33 20.50
N SER A 106 3.62 0.47 20.20
CA SER A 106 2.23 0.23 20.63
C SER A 106 1.45 -0.80 19.79
N TRP A 107 2.09 -1.35 18.75
CA TRP A 107 1.47 -2.23 17.74
C TRP A 107 2.10 -3.62 17.71
N ASP A 108 2.81 -3.99 18.79
CA ASP A 108 3.42 -5.30 18.92
C ASP A 108 2.34 -6.36 19.19
N LEU A 109 2.48 -7.51 18.55
CA LEU A 109 1.48 -8.59 18.63
C LEU A 109 1.99 -9.65 19.60
N THR A 110 1.35 -9.77 20.76
CA THR A 110 1.69 -10.76 21.77
C THR A 110 0.68 -11.92 21.73
N ILE A 111 1.12 -13.10 21.29
CA ILE A 111 0.32 -14.33 21.32
C ILE A 111 1.04 -15.31 22.24
N GLN A 112 0.37 -15.73 23.33
CA GLN A 112 0.79 -16.84 24.20
C GLN A 112 2.30 -16.81 24.49
N GLU A 113 2.77 -15.67 25.01
CA GLU A 113 4.17 -15.39 25.40
C GLU A 113 5.17 -15.07 24.28
N PHE A 114 4.80 -15.17 23.00
CA PHE A 114 5.63 -14.69 21.89
C PHE A 114 5.19 -13.28 21.44
N THR A 115 6.07 -12.30 21.61
CA THR A 115 5.86 -10.94 21.11
C THR A 115 6.56 -10.77 19.77
N ILE A 116 5.78 -10.46 18.73
CA ILE A 116 6.29 -10.10 17.40
C ILE A 116 6.34 -8.58 17.29
N PRO A 117 7.54 -7.97 17.19
CA PRO A 117 7.67 -6.55 16.90
C PRO A 117 7.01 -6.21 15.57
N TRP A 118 6.19 -5.15 15.55
CA TRP A 118 5.44 -4.71 14.36
C TRP A 118 4.49 -5.77 13.78
N GLY A 119 4.09 -6.76 14.59
CA GLY A 119 3.30 -7.90 14.13
C GLY A 119 1.98 -7.50 13.48
N LEU A 120 1.25 -6.54 14.07
CA LEU A 120 -0.03 -6.13 13.52
C LEU A 120 0.10 -5.37 12.17
N PRO A 121 0.99 -4.38 12.01
CA PRO A 121 1.28 -3.77 10.70
C PRO A 121 1.72 -4.77 9.63
N ILE A 122 2.57 -5.74 9.97
CA ILE A 122 3.05 -6.74 9.00
C ILE A 122 1.91 -7.66 8.56
N ILE A 123 1.12 -8.18 9.51
CA ILE A 123 0.00 -9.07 9.18
C ILE A 123 -1.04 -8.34 8.35
N THR A 124 -1.39 -7.11 8.74
CA THR A 124 -2.40 -6.32 8.01
C THR A 124 -1.94 -5.96 6.61
N THR A 125 -0.68 -5.57 6.42
CA THR A 125 -0.14 -5.29 5.09
C THR A 125 -0.07 -6.55 4.22
N MET A 126 0.34 -7.70 4.78
CA MET A 126 0.36 -8.97 4.06
C MET A 126 -1.04 -9.44 3.67
N PHE A 127 -2.02 -9.31 4.57
CA PHE A 127 -3.42 -9.61 4.28
C PHE A 127 -3.94 -8.76 3.13
N TRP A 128 -3.74 -7.44 3.18
CA TRP A 128 -4.21 -6.54 2.13
C TRP A 128 -3.48 -6.73 0.80
N LEU A 129 -2.20 -7.08 0.83
CA LEU A 129 -1.44 -7.44 -0.36
C LEU A 129 -1.98 -8.74 -0.97
N ALA A 130 -2.31 -9.74 -0.16
CA ALA A 130 -2.95 -10.97 -0.63
C ALA A 130 -4.32 -10.70 -1.25
N VAL A 131 -5.17 -9.90 -0.59
CA VAL A 131 -6.47 -9.47 -1.15
C VAL A 131 -6.27 -8.74 -2.47
N PHE A 132 -5.30 -7.83 -2.54
CA PHE A 132 -4.98 -7.10 -3.77
C PHE A 132 -4.53 -8.04 -4.90
N VAL A 133 -3.68 -9.03 -4.61
CA VAL A 133 -3.24 -10.03 -5.59
C VAL A 133 -4.41 -10.91 -6.05
N VAL A 134 -5.30 -11.29 -5.14
CA VAL A 134 -6.53 -12.02 -5.49
C VAL A 134 -7.43 -11.17 -6.39
N LEU A 135 -7.63 -9.89 -6.08
CA LEU A 135 -8.41 -8.97 -6.91
C LEU A 135 -7.76 -8.69 -8.27
N MET A 136 -6.43 -8.72 -8.35
CA MET A 136 -5.69 -8.61 -9.62
C MET A 136 -5.83 -9.86 -10.49
N LYS A 137 -6.06 -11.02 -9.87
CA LYS A 137 -6.20 -12.28 -10.57
C LYS A 137 -7.61 -12.33 -11.15
N ASP A 138 -7.77 -11.71 -12.32
CA ASP A 138 -9.01 -11.70 -13.07
C ASP A 138 -9.37 -13.13 -13.51
N GLU A 139 -10.41 -13.69 -12.90
CA GLU A 139 -10.86 -15.07 -13.13
C GLU A 139 -11.84 -15.16 -14.32
N ASN A 140 -12.38 -14.02 -14.80
CA ASN A 140 -13.37 -13.94 -15.86
C ASN A 140 -12.78 -13.42 -17.19
N ILE A 141 -11.66 -13.98 -17.64
CA ILE A 141 -11.10 -13.65 -18.96
C ILE A 141 -12.06 -14.06 -20.09
N GLU A 142 -12.83 -15.13 -19.90
CA GLU A 142 -13.73 -15.74 -20.90
C GLU A 142 -15.06 -14.97 -21.07
N GLU A 143 -15.54 -14.28 -20.04
CA GLU A 143 -16.81 -13.52 -20.06
C GLU A 143 -16.75 -12.29 -20.99
N ASN A 144 -15.55 -11.90 -21.43
CA ASN A 144 -15.32 -10.73 -22.27
C ASN A 144 -15.47 -11.01 -23.78
N GLU A 145 -15.66 -12.27 -24.18
CA GLU A 145 -15.85 -12.67 -25.59
C GLU A 145 -17.22 -12.27 -26.16
N GLU A 146 -18.25 -12.08 -25.32
CA GLU A 146 -19.57 -11.60 -25.77
C GLU A 146 -19.55 -10.13 -26.22
N ARG A 147 -18.44 -9.41 -25.98
CA ARG A 147 -18.26 -8.04 -26.49
C ARG A 147 -17.69 -8.07 -27.90
N MET A 148 -18.42 -7.42 -28.82
CA MET A 148 -18.14 -7.32 -30.27
C MET A 148 -16.72 -6.84 -30.68
N TYR A 149 -15.87 -6.41 -29.74
CA TYR A 149 -14.51 -5.93 -29.99
C TYR A 149 -13.51 -6.55 -29.01
N HIS A 150 -13.20 -7.85 -29.16
CA HIS A 150 -12.04 -8.45 -28.52
C HIS A 150 -10.80 -8.27 -29.42
N ILE A 151 -9.66 -7.88 -28.83
CA ILE A 151 -8.38 -7.63 -29.54
C ILE A 151 -7.38 -8.77 -29.24
N ARG A 152 -7.80 -9.80 -28.52
CA ARG A 152 -6.97 -10.95 -28.14
C ARG A 152 -7.60 -12.23 -28.65
N THR A 153 -6.75 -13.18 -29.01
CA THR A 153 -7.12 -14.56 -29.34
C THR A 153 -6.78 -15.43 -28.13
N MET A 154 -7.69 -16.31 -27.73
CA MET A 154 -7.49 -17.25 -26.61
C MET A 154 -6.39 -18.29 -26.91
N THR A 155 -6.09 -18.48 -28.19
CA THR A 155 -5.04 -19.36 -28.68
C THR A 155 -3.76 -18.60 -28.98
N PRO A 156 -2.58 -19.12 -28.56
CA PRO A 156 -1.29 -18.56 -28.95
C PRO A 156 -1.10 -18.67 -30.46
N ALA A 157 -0.58 -17.60 -31.08
CA ALA A 157 -0.36 -17.52 -32.52
C ALA A 157 0.51 -18.69 -33.00
N GLY A 158 -0.04 -19.54 -33.87
CA GLY A 158 0.64 -20.72 -34.46
C GLY A 158 -0.02 -22.08 -34.21
N THR A 159 -1.11 -22.14 -33.45
CA THR A 159 -1.84 -23.41 -33.17
C THR A 159 -3.04 -23.66 -34.08
N HIS A 160 -3.39 -22.71 -34.96
CA HIS A 160 -4.45 -22.91 -35.95
C HIS A 160 -3.94 -23.81 -37.09
N THR A 161 -4.47 -25.02 -37.20
CA THR A 161 -4.42 -25.81 -38.44
C THR A 161 -5.71 -25.53 -39.22
N ALA A 162 -5.58 -25.05 -40.46
CA ALA A 162 -6.74 -24.75 -41.28
C ALA A 162 -7.60 -26.01 -41.49
N GLY A 163 -8.89 -25.96 -41.14
CA GLY A 163 -9.85 -27.03 -41.41
C GLY A 163 -10.15 -27.98 -40.25
N LYS A 164 -9.80 -27.64 -39.01
CA LYS A 164 -10.33 -28.32 -37.82
C LYS A 164 -10.92 -27.27 -36.87
N GLU A 165 -12.24 -27.18 -36.87
CA GLU A 165 -13.01 -26.67 -35.73
C GLU A 165 -13.18 -27.79 -34.70
#